data_AF-A0A8S4ALN3-F1
#
_entry.id   AF-A0A8S4ALN3-F1
#
_cell.length_a   1.000
_cell.length_b   1.000
_cell.length_c   1.000
_cell.angle_alpha   90.00
_cell.angle_beta   90.00
_cell.angle_gamma   90.00
#
_symmetry.space_group_name_H-M   'P 1'
#
loop_
_entity.id
_entity.type
_entity.pdbx_description
1 polymer ?
#
loop_
_entity_poly.entity_id
_entity_poly.type
_entity_poly.pdbx_seq_one_letter_code
_entity_poly.pdbx_strand_id
1 'polypeptide(L)'
;MNYSKYGAKAGSGFETNRERRCIECSFCEDARFARTGVCISCDAGMCRSYFHVTCAQREGLLSEAAAEEQYRAKAELSRNTRPQAWVPREKLPRPLTSSASAIRKLMRKAELMGISTDIFPVDTSDANASTDGRRKHKQPALTADFVNYYLERNMRMIQIQDNISEQKNLKDKLESEQEKLHVEYNKLCEFLEDLLNVNGELRSEGQAMWTLMGGILGQNKE
;
A
#
# COMPACT_ATOMS: atom_id res chain seq x y z
N MET A 1 -70.02 5.20 2.36
CA MET A 1 -69.05 5.15 1.25
C MET A 1 -68.14 6.39 1.31
N ASN A 2 -66.82 6.19 1.45
CA ASN A 2 -65.73 6.66 0.56
C ASN A 2 -65.80 8.10 -0.04
N TYR A 3 -64.78 8.96 -0.13
CA TYR A 3 -63.31 8.91 0.01
C TYR A 3 -62.74 10.37 -0.03
N SER A 4 -61.43 10.53 0.23
CA SER A 4 -60.52 11.68 -0.07
C SER A 4 -60.39 12.80 0.99
N LYS A 5 -59.29 12.96 1.77
CA LYS A 5 -57.83 12.92 1.48
C LYS A 5 -57.55 13.69 0.18
N TYR A 6 -56.93 14.88 0.15
CA TYR A 6 -55.52 15.16 0.45
C TYR A 6 -55.33 16.66 0.74
N GLY A 7 -54.50 16.98 1.74
CA GLY A 7 -53.89 18.30 1.91
C GLY A 7 -52.41 18.10 2.17
N ALA A 8 -51.60 18.26 1.13
CA ALA A 8 -50.15 18.21 1.22
C ALA A 8 -49.60 19.51 1.83
N LYS A 9 -48.69 19.41 2.80
CA LYS A 9 -47.65 20.42 3.02
C LYS A 9 -46.32 19.72 3.19
N ALA A 10 -45.39 20.06 2.29
CA ALA A 10 -44.02 19.62 2.29
C ALA A 10 -43.27 20.22 3.48
N GLY A 11 -42.50 19.38 4.16
CA GLY A 11 -41.49 19.77 5.14
C GLY A 11 -40.26 18.90 4.90
N SER A 12 -39.25 19.49 4.29
CA SER A 12 -37.91 18.95 4.13
C SER A 12 -37.30 18.61 5.50
N GLY A 13 -37.09 17.32 5.76
CA GLY A 13 -36.46 16.83 6.97
C GLY A 13 -35.86 15.46 6.70
N PHE A 14 -34.54 15.43 6.57
CA PHE A 14 -33.73 14.24 6.43
C PHE A 14 -33.74 13.48 7.76
N GLU A 15 -34.72 12.60 7.99
CA GLU A 15 -34.76 11.76 9.19
C GLU A 15 -34.04 10.43 8.94
N THR A 16 -32.73 10.50 9.10
CA THR A 16 -31.89 9.37 9.46
C THR A 16 -32.33 8.85 10.82
N ASN A 17 -33.13 7.79 10.88
CA ASN A 17 -32.93 6.78 11.90
C ASN A 17 -33.61 5.49 11.49
N ARG A 18 -32.77 4.50 11.19
CA ARG A 18 -33.12 3.10 11.36
C ARG A 18 -33.90 2.97 12.65
N GLU A 19 -35.07 2.39 12.53
CA GLU A 19 -35.86 1.83 13.61
C GLU A 19 -34.97 0.88 14.42
N ARG A 20 -34.21 1.46 15.37
CA ARG A 20 -33.61 0.73 16.49
C ARG A 20 -34.82 0.21 17.24
N ARG A 21 -35.28 -0.99 16.89
CA ARG A 21 -36.20 -1.75 17.73
C ARG A 21 -35.61 -1.68 19.12
N CYS A 22 -36.24 -0.91 20.00
CA CYS A 22 -35.68 -0.60 21.31
C CYS A 22 -35.55 -1.92 22.05
N ILE A 23 -34.32 -2.41 22.14
CA ILE A 23 -34.00 -3.59 22.92
C ILE A 23 -34.07 -3.12 24.38
N GLU A 24 -35.18 -3.43 25.03
CA GLU A 24 -35.44 -3.06 26.42
C GLU A 24 -34.78 -4.05 27.37
N CYS A 25 -34.05 -3.54 28.36
CA CYS A 25 -33.55 -4.37 29.45
C CYS A 25 -34.72 -4.90 30.30
N SER A 26 -34.81 -6.21 30.46
CA SER A 26 -35.88 -6.87 31.23
C SER A 26 -35.78 -6.69 32.76
N PHE A 27 -34.67 -6.13 33.26
CA PHE A 27 -34.38 -5.98 34.70
C PHE A 27 -34.31 -4.51 35.15
N CYS A 28 -34.57 -3.56 34.26
CA CYS A 28 -34.68 -2.15 34.65
C CYS A 28 -36.07 -1.88 35.21
N GLU A 29 -36.13 -1.24 36.37
CA GLU A 29 -37.39 -0.75 36.97
C GLU A 29 -37.97 0.43 36.17
N ASP A 30 -37.09 1.31 35.69
CA ASP A 30 -37.46 2.48 34.90
C ASP A 30 -37.50 2.18 33.39
N ALA A 31 -38.68 2.31 32.77
CA ALA A 31 -38.87 2.11 31.32
C ALA A 31 -38.03 3.08 30.45
N ARG A 32 -37.71 4.26 30.99
CA ARG A 32 -36.81 5.22 30.33
C ARG A 32 -35.36 4.71 30.31
N PHE A 33 -34.90 4.09 31.40
CA PHE A 33 -33.57 3.52 31.48
C PHE A 33 -33.44 2.20 30.72
N ALA A 34 -34.49 1.39 30.69
CA ALA A 34 -34.54 0.12 29.96
C ALA A 34 -34.16 0.25 28.48
N ARG A 35 -34.45 1.40 27.86
CA ARG A 35 -34.19 1.70 26.43
C ARG A 35 -32.84 2.37 26.18
N THR A 36 -32.08 2.66 27.21
CA THR A 36 -30.80 3.40 27.12
C THR A 36 -29.62 2.46 27.30
N GLY A 37 -28.44 2.81 26.79
CA GLY A 37 -27.22 2.01 26.99
C GLY A 37 -27.10 0.78 26.08
N VAL A 38 -26.13 -0.08 26.41
CA VAL A 38 -25.80 -1.30 25.66
C VAL A 38 -26.40 -2.51 26.36
N CYS A 39 -27.27 -3.24 25.66
CA CYS A 39 -27.86 -4.47 26.13
C CYS A 39 -27.18 -5.70 25.48
N ILE A 40 -26.97 -6.74 26.28
CA ILE A 40 -26.53 -8.07 25.83
C ILE A 40 -27.75 -9.00 25.73
N SER A 41 -27.74 -9.94 24.78
CA SER A 41 -28.77 -10.96 24.63
C SER A 41 -28.50 -12.15 25.56
N CYS A 42 -29.56 -12.78 26.06
CA CYS A 42 -29.44 -14.09 26.69
C CYS A 42 -28.90 -15.13 25.68
N ASP A 43 -28.00 -16.00 26.15
CA ASP A 43 -27.36 -17.06 25.37
C ASP A 43 -28.16 -18.37 25.36
N ALA A 44 -29.19 -18.49 26.21
CA ALA A 44 -30.14 -19.58 26.14
C ALA A 44 -30.85 -19.60 24.77
N GLY A 45 -30.75 -20.72 24.06
CA GLY A 45 -31.34 -20.88 22.73
C GLY A 45 -32.84 -20.53 22.73
N MET A 46 -33.26 -19.69 21.77
CA MET A 46 -34.61 -19.15 21.61
C MET A 46 -35.05 -18.08 22.63
N CYS A 47 -34.20 -17.71 23.59
CA CYS A 47 -34.47 -16.59 24.48
C CYS A 47 -34.33 -15.26 23.71
N ARG A 48 -35.32 -14.36 23.87
CA ARG A 48 -35.32 -13.00 23.29
C ARG A 48 -35.17 -11.93 24.35
N SER A 49 -34.73 -12.31 25.55
CA SER A 49 -34.49 -11.37 26.64
C SER A 49 -33.14 -10.68 26.46
N TYR A 50 -33.12 -9.41 26.85
CA TYR A 50 -31.94 -8.58 26.78
C TYR A 50 -31.76 -7.86 28.08
N PHE A 51 -30.50 -7.64 28.45
CA PHE A 51 -30.15 -7.09 29.74
C PHE A 51 -29.02 -6.11 29.60
N HIS A 52 -28.98 -5.04 30.39
CA HIS A 52 -27.73 -4.33 30.58
C HIS A 52 -26.72 -5.25 31.23
N VAL A 53 -25.44 -5.06 30.89
CA VAL A 53 -24.34 -5.80 31.51
C VAL A 53 -24.39 -5.66 33.03
N THR A 54 -24.66 -4.46 33.53
CA THR A 54 -24.79 -4.16 34.97
C THR A 54 -26.00 -4.83 35.62
N CYS A 55 -27.15 -4.90 34.92
CA CYS A 55 -28.34 -5.58 35.45
C CYS A 55 -28.15 -7.10 35.47
N ALA A 56 -27.60 -7.70 34.41
CA ALA A 56 -27.29 -9.12 34.37
C ALA A 56 -26.26 -9.50 35.46
N GLN A 57 -25.29 -8.63 35.73
CA GLN A 57 -24.33 -8.83 36.81
C GLN A 57 -24.98 -8.80 38.20
N ARG A 58 -25.88 -7.85 38.45
CA ARG A 58 -26.64 -7.76 39.72
C ARG A 58 -27.51 -9.00 39.96
N GLU A 59 -28.11 -9.54 38.92
CA GLU A 59 -28.94 -10.76 38.97
C GLU A 59 -28.10 -12.05 38.94
N GLY A 60 -26.77 -11.97 38.94
CA GLY A 60 -25.87 -13.14 38.95
C GLY A 60 -25.95 -13.99 37.67
N LEU A 61 -26.43 -13.43 36.56
CA LEU A 61 -26.58 -14.13 35.27
C LEU A 61 -25.28 -14.17 34.46
N LEU A 62 -24.25 -13.47 34.92
CA LEU A 62 -22.91 -13.57 34.36
C LEU A 62 -22.16 -14.64 35.14
N SER A 63 -21.70 -15.68 34.45
CA SER A 63 -20.81 -16.66 35.07
C SER A 63 -19.57 -15.94 35.60
N GLU A 64 -19.32 -16.07 36.90
CA GLU A 64 -18.05 -15.63 37.47
C GLU A 64 -16.93 -16.40 36.75
N ALA A 65 -15.93 -15.66 36.29
CA ALA A 65 -14.85 -16.16 35.48
C ALA A 65 -13.95 -17.12 36.28
N ALA A 66 -14.40 -18.35 36.49
CA ALA A 66 -13.61 -19.44 37.09
C ALA A 66 -12.34 -19.81 36.27
N ALA A 67 -12.08 -19.09 35.17
CA ALA A 67 -10.92 -19.24 34.31
C ALA A 67 -9.96 -18.04 34.36
N GLU A 68 -10.14 -17.05 35.24
CA GLU A 68 -9.22 -15.89 35.31
C GLU A 68 -7.75 -16.30 35.43
N GLU A 69 -7.45 -17.28 36.28
CA GLU A 69 -6.08 -17.77 36.49
C GLU A 69 -5.52 -18.45 35.23
N GLN A 70 -6.35 -19.23 34.52
CA GLN A 70 -5.96 -19.87 33.25
C GLN A 70 -5.72 -18.84 32.14
N TYR A 71 -6.57 -17.82 32.04
CA TYR A 71 -6.40 -16.74 31.07
C TYR A 71 -5.16 -15.89 31.38
N ARG A 72 -4.89 -15.60 32.67
CA ARG A 72 -3.67 -14.91 33.11
C ARG A 72 -2.42 -15.72 32.77
N ALA A 73 -2.39 -17.00 33.11
CA ALA A 73 -1.27 -17.89 32.80
C ALA A 73 -1.02 -18.01 31.28
N LYS A 74 -2.08 -18.12 30.48
CA LYS A 74 -1.97 -18.18 29.01
C LYS A 74 -1.50 -16.85 28.41
N ALA A 75 -1.92 -15.71 28.96
CA ALA A 75 -1.43 -14.40 28.56
C ALA A 75 0.06 -14.21 28.92
N GLU A 76 0.50 -14.65 30.10
CA GLU A 76 1.90 -14.61 30.52
C GLU A 76 2.79 -15.49 29.65
N LEU A 77 2.36 -16.72 29.38
CA LEU A 77 3.08 -17.62 28.48
C LEU A 77 3.22 -17.00 27.08
N SER A 78 2.14 -16.40 26.55
CA SER A 78 2.18 -15.74 25.23
C SER A 78 3.09 -14.53 25.18
N ARG A 79 3.25 -13.81 26.29
CA ARG A 79 4.19 -12.67 26.40
C ARG A 79 5.64 -13.17 26.44
N ASN A 80 5.92 -14.23 27.20
CA ASN A 80 7.28 -14.76 27.35
C ASN A 80 7.78 -15.51 26.11
N THR A 81 6.86 -16.12 25.35
CA THR A 81 7.19 -16.88 24.13
C THR A 81 7.18 -16.03 22.86
N ARG A 82 6.85 -14.73 22.97
CA ARG A 82 6.82 -13.85 21.81
C ARG A 82 8.23 -13.68 21.26
N PRO A 83 8.53 -14.11 20.02
CA PRO A 83 9.85 -13.91 19.45
C PRO A 83 10.16 -12.42 19.43
N GLN A 84 11.42 -12.08 19.74
CA GLN A 84 11.89 -10.71 19.69
C GLN A 84 11.61 -10.17 18.29
N ALA A 85 10.87 -9.07 18.20
CA ALA A 85 10.60 -8.44 16.92
C ALA A 85 11.94 -8.10 16.27
N TRP A 86 12.16 -8.56 15.04
CA TRP A 86 13.35 -8.19 14.31
C TRP A 86 13.31 -6.67 14.07
N VAL A 87 14.25 -5.94 14.66
CA VAL A 87 14.41 -4.49 14.48
C VAL A 87 15.80 -4.25 13.91
N PRO A 88 15.92 -3.55 12.76
CA PRO A 88 17.20 -3.10 12.24
C PRO A 88 18.03 -2.39 13.34
N ARG A 89 19.29 -2.79 13.52
CA ARG A 89 20.18 -2.21 14.55
C ARG A 89 20.57 -0.76 14.25
N GLU A 90 20.52 -0.39 12.98
CA GLU A 90 20.83 0.96 12.51
C GLU A 90 19.55 1.77 12.36
N LYS A 91 19.55 3.01 12.88
CA LYS A 91 18.39 3.91 12.78
C LYS A 91 18.25 4.42 11.35
N LEU A 92 17.66 3.60 10.49
CA LEU A 92 17.31 4.03 9.14
C LEU A 92 16.18 5.06 9.21
N PRO A 93 16.33 6.22 8.55
CA PRO A 93 15.24 7.18 8.46
C PRO A 93 14.04 6.52 7.77
N ARG A 94 12.89 6.51 8.44
CA ARG A 94 11.66 5.98 7.84
C ARG A 94 11.25 6.88 6.68
N PRO A 95 10.90 6.33 5.51
CA PRO A 95 10.40 7.15 4.43
C PRO A 95 9.14 7.89 4.89
N LEU A 96 9.03 9.18 4.54
CA LEU A 96 7.91 10.03 4.97
C LEU A 96 6.54 9.47 4.55
N THR A 97 6.52 8.70 3.46
CA THR A 97 5.36 7.97 2.94
C THR A 97 4.86 6.86 3.88
N SER A 98 5.67 6.41 4.83
CA SER A 98 5.22 5.44 5.86
C SER A 98 4.54 6.09 7.06
N SER A 99 4.62 7.43 7.19
CA SER A 99 4.01 8.17 8.29
C SER A 99 2.71 8.84 7.83
N ALA A 100 1.58 8.29 8.28
CA ALA A 100 0.25 8.83 7.96
C ALA A 100 0.10 10.31 8.37
N SER A 101 0.73 10.72 9.47
CA SER A 101 0.73 12.12 9.92
C SER A 101 1.59 13.02 9.04
N ALA A 102 2.71 12.51 8.52
CA ALA A 102 3.54 13.26 7.58
C ALA A 102 2.83 13.44 6.23
N ILE A 103 2.19 12.39 5.72
CA ILE A 103 1.38 12.44 4.49
C ILE A 103 0.26 13.48 4.62
N ARG A 104 -0.56 13.43 5.68
CA ARG A 104 -1.65 14.40 5.88
C ARG A 104 -1.17 15.85 5.89
N LYS A 105 -0.02 16.12 6.54
CA LYS A 105 0.57 17.47 6.58
C LYS A 105 1.09 17.91 5.21
N LEU A 106 1.68 16.99 4.44
CA LEU A 106 2.16 17.27 3.09
C LEU A 106 1.02 17.50 2.12
N MET A 107 -0.05 16.69 2.18
CA MET A 107 -1.27 16.91 1.38
C MET A 107 -1.92 18.24 1.72
N ARG A 108 -2.07 18.56 3.02
CA ARG A 108 -2.59 19.87 3.45
C ARG A 108 -1.71 21.03 2.97
N LYS A 109 -0.39 20.86 2.95
CA LYS A 109 0.53 21.87 2.41
C LYS A 109 0.36 22.03 0.90
N ALA A 110 0.20 20.93 0.16
CA ALA A 110 -0.03 20.94 -1.29
C ALA A 110 -1.35 21.67 -1.63
N GLU A 111 -2.42 21.41 -0.89
CA GLU A 111 -3.70 22.13 -1.00
C GLU A 111 -3.51 23.64 -0.82
N LEU A 112 -2.77 24.06 0.21
CA LEU A 112 -2.50 25.48 0.47
C LEU A 112 -1.61 26.14 -0.59
N MET A 113 -0.81 25.34 -1.31
CA MET A 113 -0.02 25.81 -2.46
C MET A 113 -0.79 25.78 -3.79
N GLY A 114 -2.08 25.41 -3.76
CA GLY A 114 -2.92 25.32 -4.97
C GLY A 114 -2.57 24.13 -5.87
N ILE A 115 -1.83 23.15 -5.35
CA ILE A 115 -1.49 21.92 -6.07
C ILE A 115 -2.66 20.96 -5.88
N SER A 116 -3.36 20.60 -6.96
CA SER A 116 -4.44 19.61 -6.91
C SER A 116 -3.88 18.25 -6.50
N THR A 117 -4.29 17.76 -5.33
CA THR A 117 -3.96 16.42 -4.82
C THR A 117 -4.83 15.32 -5.43
N ASP A 118 -5.77 15.69 -6.29
CA ASP A 118 -6.83 14.81 -6.80
C ASP A 118 -6.39 14.05 -8.07
N ILE A 119 -5.19 14.34 -8.57
CA ILE A 119 -4.63 13.76 -9.81
C ILE A 119 -4.10 12.34 -9.57
N PHE A 120 -3.78 11.97 -8.33
CA PHE A 120 -3.53 10.57 -8.00
C PHE A 120 -4.87 9.91 -7.72
N PRO A 121 -5.29 8.89 -8.50
CA PRO A 121 -6.42 8.06 -8.12
C PRO A 121 -6.03 7.39 -6.80
N VAL A 122 -6.46 7.97 -5.69
CA VAL A 122 -6.54 7.19 -4.46
C VAL A 122 -7.65 6.20 -4.76
N ASP A 123 -7.30 4.93 -4.85
CA ASP A 123 -8.26 3.87 -5.07
C ASP A 123 -9.17 3.83 -3.84
N THR A 124 -10.23 4.65 -3.86
CA THR A 124 -11.25 4.74 -2.80
C THR A 124 -12.13 3.49 -2.76
N SER A 125 -11.85 2.49 -3.59
CA SER A 125 -12.44 1.15 -3.52
C SER A 125 -12.31 0.55 -2.12
N ASP A 126 -11.21 0.83 -1.40
CA ASP A 126 -11.06 0.44 0.02
C ASP A 126 -11.79 1.38 1.00
N ALA A 127 -12.01 2.65 0.63
CA ALA A 127 -12.70 3.63 1.47
C ALA A 127 -14.23 3.44 1.47
N ASN A 128 -14.81 3.00 0.36
CA ASN A 128 -16.23 2.70 0.28
C ASN A 128 -16.59 1.31 0.85
N ALA A 129 -15.60 0.44 1.06
CA ALA A 129 -15.78 -0.85 1.75
C ALA A 129 -15.80 -0.72 3.30
N SER A 130 -15.57 0.47 3.86
CA SER A 130 -15.47 0.67 5.31
C SER A 130 -15.99 2.05 5.74
N THR A 131 -17.31 2.23 5.71
CA THR A 131 -18.00 3.31 6.46
C THR A 131 -18.03 3.06 7.97
N ASP A 132 -17.29 2.07 8.47
CA ASP A 132 -17.10 1.75 9.88
C ASP A 132 -15.62 1.45 10.08
N GLY A 133 -14.87 2.43 10.61
CA GLY A 133 -13.42 2.41 10.82
C GLY A 133 -12.89 1.34 11.80
N ARG A 134 -13.67 0.29 12.07
CA ARG A 134 -13.14 -0.98 12.56
C ARG A 134 -12.81 -1.84 11.35
N ARG A 135 -11.53 -2.18 11.19
CA ARG A 135 -11.13 -3.38 10.46
C ARG A 135 -11.79 -4.58 11.15
N LYS A 136 -13.06 -4.85 10.83
CA LYS A 136 -13.75 -6.05 11.27
C LYS A 136 -12.98 -7.19 10.63
N HIS A 137 -12.37 -8.01 11.47
CA HIS A 137 -11.94 -9.34 11.07
C HIS A 137 -13.15 -10.03 10.42
N LYS A 138 -13.22 -9.99 9.08
CA LYS A 138 -14.19 -10.77 8.32
C LYS A 138 -13.77 -12.22 8.55
N GLN A 139 -14.60 -12.96 9.29
CA GLN A 139 -14.44 -14.41 9.38
C GLN A 139 -14.39 -14.97 7.95
N PRO A 140 -13.57 -15.98 7.64
CA PRO A 140 -13.57 -16.64 6.35
C PRO A 140 -14.85 -17.47 6.20
N ALA A 141 -15.98 -16.78 6.12
CA ALA A 141 -17.20 -17.34 5.56
C ALA A 141 -17.08 -17.18 4.05
N LEU A 142 -17.43 -18.22 3.30
CA LEU A 142 -17.55 -18.25 1.84
C LEU A 142 -18.53 -17.17 1.34
N THR A 143 -18.10 -15.92 1.40
CA THR A 143 -18.83 -14.74 0.96
C THR A 143 -18.37 -14.46 -0.47
N ALA A 144 -19.27 -13.98 -1.33
CA ALA A 144 -18.92 -13.63 -2.71
C ALA A 144 -17.70 -12.69 -2.79
N ASP A 145 -17.58 -11.75 -1.85
CA ASP A 145 -16.41 -10.87 -1.70
C ASP A 145 -15.09 -11.63 -1.50
N PHE A 146 -15.11 -12.71 -0.72
CA PHE A 146 -13.92 -13.52 -0.45
C PHE A 146 -13.48 -14.28 -1.71
N VAL A 147 -14.44 -14.86 -2.42
CA VAL A 147 -14.16 -15.57 -3.68
C VAL A 147 -13.63 -14.58 -4.73
N ASN A 148 -14.28 -13.43 -4.90
CA ASN A 148 -13.84 -12.40 -5.85
C ASN A 148 -12.45 -11.86 -5.52
N TYR A 149 -12.16 -11.61 -4.24
CA TYR A 149 -10.82 -11.17 -3.81
C TYR A 149 -9.72 -12.16 -4.22
N TYR A 150 -9.94 -13.47 -4.01
CA TYR A 150 -8.94 -14.48 -4.37
C TYR A 150 -8.82 -14.66 -5.88
N LEU A 151 -9.92 -14.59 -6.62
CA LEU A 151 -9.88 -14.65 -8.09
C LEU A 151 -9.11 -13.46 -8.66
N GLU A 152 -9.44 -12.25 -8.22
CA GLU A 152 -8.76 -11.02 -8.67
C GLU A 152 -7.28 -11.03 -8.28
N ARG A 153 -6.96 -11.46 -7.05
CA ARG A 153 -5.58 -11.63 -6.61
C ARG A 153 -4.83 -12.64 -7.48
N ASN A 154 -5.42 -13.79 -7.78
CA ASN A 154 -4.79 -14.80 -8.63
C ASN A 154 -4.55 -14.26 -10.05
N MET A 155 -5.51 -13.54 -10.63
CA MET A 155 -5.34 -12.88 -11.93
C MET A 155 -4.22 -11.84 -11.89
N ARG A 156 -4.16 -10.98 -10.86
CA ARG A 156 -3.08 -10.01 -10.68
C ARG A 156 -1.72 -10.68 -10.49
N MET A 157 -1.66 -11.78 -9.76
CA MET A 157 -0.42 -12.55 -9.59
C MET A 157 0.08 -13.11 -10.93
N ILE A 158 -0.82 -13.63 -11.78
CA ILE A 158 -0.45 -14.12 -13.12
C ILE A 158 0.07 -12.97 -13.98
N GLN A 159 -0.64 -11.85 -14.05
CA GLN A 159 -0.21 -10.67 -14.83
C GLN A 159 1.15 -10.13 -14.38
N ILE A 160 1.39 -10.06 -13.07
CA ILE A 160 2.68 -9.62 -12.53
C ILE A 160 3.78 -10.60 -12.93
N GLN A 161 3.52 -11.91 -12.89
CA GLN A 161 4.48 -12.92 -13.28
C GLN A 161 4.83 -12.81 -14.78
N ASP A 162 3.82 -12.61 -15.63
CA ASP A 162 4.01 -12.40 -17.07
C ASP A 162 4.84 -11.15 -17.34
N ASN A 163 4.48 -10.02 -16.72
CA ASN A 163 5.24 -8.77 -16.83
C ASN A 163 6.70 -8.93 -16.37
N ILE A 164 6.94 -9.63 -15.26
CA ILE A 164 8.31 -9.91 -14.79
C ILE A 164 9.08 -10.72 -15.82
N SER A 165 8.45 -11.73 -16.43
CA SER A 165 9.09 -12.54 -17.46
C SER A 165 9.41 -11.75 -18.73
N GLU A 166 8.51 -10.85 -19.16
CA GLU A 166 8.72 -9.96 -20.30
C GLU A 166 9.85 -8.97 -20.04
N GLN A 167 9.86 -8.32 -18.88
CA GLN A 167 10.93 -7.38 -18.49
C GLN A 167 12.29 -8.08 -18.43
N LYS A 168 12.34 -9.32 -17.97
CA LYS A 168 13.57 -10.12 -17.99
C LYS A 168 14.05 -10.39 -19.42
N ASN A 169 13.16 -10.79 -20.32
CA ASN A 169 13.49 -11.03 -21.72
C ASN A 169 13.97 -9.75 -22.42
N LEU A 170 13.36 -8.60 -22.12
CA LEU A 170 13.79 -7.30 -22.65
C LEU A 170 15.17 -6.90 -22.12
N LYS A 171 15.42 -7.11 -20.83
CA LYS A 171 16.73 -6.88 -20.23
C LYS A 171 17.81 -7.72 -20.93
N ASP A 172 17.57 -9.02 -21.12
CA ASP A 172 18.54 -9.92 -21.76
C ASP A 172 18.82 -9.51 -23.21
N LYS A 173 17.81 -9.03 -23.95
CA LYS A 173 17.98 -8.47 -25.31
C LYS A 173 18.86 -7.22 -25.30
N LEU A 174 18.54 -6.24 -24.47
CA LEU A 174 19.31 -5.00 -24.37
C LEU A 174 20.75 -5.25 -23.93
N GLU A 175 20.96 -6.20 -23.02
CA GLU A 175 22.30 -6.61 -22.58
C GLU A 175 23.10 -7.21 -23.75
N SER A 176 22.47 -8.02 -24.61
CA SER A 176 23.12 -8.54 -25.83
C SER A 176 23.42 -7.48 -26.89
N GLU A 177 22.57 -6.46 -27.03
CA GLU A 177 22.79 -5.34 -27.95
C GLU A 177 23.91 -4.43 -27.44
N GLN A 178 23.93 -4.17 -26.13
CA GLN A 178 25.00 -3.43 -25.47
C GLN A 178 26.36 -4.13 -25.67
N GLU A 179 26.44 -5.45 -25.49
CA GLU A 179 27.68 -6.20 -25.72
C GLU A 179 28.17 -6.07 -27.17
N LYS A 180 27.26 -6.19 -28.15
CA LYS A 180 27.61 -6.00 -29.57
C LYS A 180 28.16 -4.61 -29.86
N LEU A 181 27.50 -3.57 -29.33
CA LEU A 181 27.94 -2.18 -29.47
C LEU A 181 29.30 -1.94 -28.81
N HIS A 182 29.57 -2.53 -27.63
CA HIS A 182 30.88 -2.44 -26.99
C HIS A 182 31.98 -3.07 -27.85
N VAL A 183 31.71 -4.23 -28.45
CA VAL A 183 32.66 -4.89 -29.36
C VAL A 183 32.92 -4.03 -30.60
N GLU A 184 31.88 -3.46 -31.22
CA GLU A 184 32.04 -2.56 -32.38
C GLU A 184 32.80 -1.28 -32.03
N TYR A 185 32.51 -0.69 -30.87
CA TYR A 185 33.21 0.49 -30.36
C TYR A 185 34.70 0.21 -30.16
N ASN A 186 35.05 -0.91 -29.52
CA ASN A 186 36.44 -1.30 -29.29
C ASN A 186 37.20 -1.48 -30.62
N LYS A 187 36.58 -2.16 -31.60
CA LYS A 187 37.16 -2.31 -32.94
C LYS A 187 37.40 -0.97 -33.62
N LEU A 188 36.47 -0.03 -33.48
CA LEU A 188 36.63 1.30 -34.06
C LEU A 188 37.77 2.08 -33.38
N CYS A 189 37.95 1.90 -32.07
CA CYS A 189 39.07 2.50 -31.34
C CYS A 189 40.41 1.94 -31.81
N GLU A 190 40.53 0.62 -31.98
CA GLU A 190 41.72 -0.03 -32.55
C GLU A 190 42.03 0.52 -33.95
N PHE A 191 41.01 0.62 -34.82
CA PHE A 191 41.17 1.16 -36.17
C PHE A 191 41.60 2.64 -36.17
N LEU A 192 41.10 3.44 -35.23
CA LEU A 192 41.52 4.84 -35.07
C LEU A 192 42.98 4.94 -34.62
N GLU A 193 43.43 4.07 -33.71
CA GLU A 193 44.83 4.01 -33.28
C GLU A 193 45.76 3.65 -34.45
N ASP A 194 45.39 2.66 -35.27
CA ASP A 194 46.14 2.28 -36.46
C ASP A 194 46.29 3.46 -37.44
N LEU A 195 45.19 4.17 -37.72
CA LEU A 195 45.21 5.35 -38.60
C LEU A 195 46.07 6.49 -38.03
N LEU A 196 46.03 6.71 -36.72
CA LEU A 196 46.87 7.70 -36.05
C LEU A 196 48.35 7.33 -36.16
N ASN A 197 48.69 6.05 -36.01
CA ASN A 197 50.06 5.56 -36.17
C ASN A 197 50.57 5.78 -37.60
N VAL A 198 49.80 5.37 -38.62
CA VAL A 198 50.15 5.58 -40.04
C VAL A 198 50.31 7.07 -40.36
N ASN A 199 49.44 7.92 -39.84
CA ASN A 199 49.56 9.38 -40.02
C ASN A 199 50.82 9.93 -39.34
N GLY A 200 51.18 9.40 -38.16
CA GLY A 200 52.44 9.70 -37.48
C GLY A 200 53.67 9.33 -38.33
N GLU A 201 53.69 8.13 -38.91
CA GLU A 201 54.75 7.66 -39.81
C GLU A 201 54.88 8.58 -41.04
N LEU A 202 53.79 8.85 -41.75
CA LEU A 202 53.77 9.74 -42.91
C LEU A 202 54.25 11.16 -42.58
N ARG A 203 53.89 11.69 -41.41
CA ARG A 203 54.41 12.99 -40.95
C ARG A 203 55.91 12.96 -40.71
N SER A 204 56.42 11.89 -40.10
CA SER A 204 57.85 11.72 -39.85
C SER A 204 58.66 11.60 -41.15
N GLU A 205 58.15 10.85 -42.14
CA GLU A 205 58.75 10.75 -43.47
C GLU A 205 58.75 12.09 -44.19
N GLY A 206 57.63 12.82 -44.16
CA GLY A 206 57.53 14.16 -44.73
C GLY A 206 58.53 15.13 -44.11
N GLN A 207 58.71 15.06 -42.79
CA GLN A 207 59.71 15.87 -42.07
C GLN A 207 61.15 15.48 -42.41
N ALA A 208 61.43 14.18 -42.57
CA ALA A 208 62.74 13.68 -42.99
C ALA A 208 63.08 14.18 -44.41
N MET A 209 62.12 14.09 -45.35
CA MET A 209 62.30 14.56 -46.72
C MET A 209 62.50 16.07 -46.78
N TRP A 210 61.73 16.84 -45.99
CA TRP A 210 61.90 18.29 -45.85
C TRP A 210 63.29 18.67 -45.32
N THR A 211 63.76 17.95 -44.30
CA THR A 211 65.10 18.16 -43.71
C THR A 211 66.20 17.85 -44.71
N LEU A 212 66.07 16.76 -45.47
CA LEU A 212 67.01 16.38 -46.53
C LEU A 212 67.09 17.46 -47.61
N MET A 213 65.94 17.93 -48.11
CA MET A 213 65.89 19.02 -49.10
C MET A 213 66.51 20.32 -48.57
N GLY A 214 66.27 20.66 -47.30
CA GLY A 214 66.90 21.79 -46.64
C GLY A 214 68.43 21.67 -46.59
N GLY A 215 68.94 20.47 -46.32
CA GLY A 215 70.37 20.17 -46.36
C GLY A 215 70.99 20.36 -47.75
N ILE A 216 70.36 19.83 -48.80
CA ILE A 216 70.83 19.96 -50.18
C ILE A 216 70.87 21.43 -50.62
N LEU A 217 69.83 22.21 -50.30
CA LEU A 217 69.80 23.64 -50.63
C LEU A 217 70.87 24.44 -49.86
N GLY A 218 71.22 24.03 -48.64
CA GLY A 218 72.25 24.66 -47.83
C GLY A 218 73.68 24.41 -48.31
N GLN A 219 73.94 23.28 -48.97
CA GLN A 219 75.29 22.89 -49.45
C GLN A 219 75.71 23.55 -50.78
N ASN A 220 74.81 24.20 -51.52
CA ASN A 220 75.13 24.85 -52.80
C ASN A 220 75.60 26.32 -52.66
N LYS A 221 76.11 26.73 -51.50
CA LYS A 221 76.55 28.11 -51.21
C LYS A 221 78.06 28.30 -51.06
N GLU A 222 78.86 27.30 -51.40
CA GLU A 222 80.32 27.45 -51.52
C GLU A 222 80.78 27.48 -52.99
#